data_AF-A0A371PA26-F1
#
_entry.id   AF-A0A371PA26-F1
#
_cell.length_a   1.000
_cell.length_b   1.000
_cell.length_c   1.000
_cell.angle_alpha   90.00
_cell.angle_beta   90.00
_cell.angle_gamma   90.00
#
_symmetry.space_group_name_H-M   'P 1'
#
loop_
_entity.id
_entity.type
_entity.pdbx_description
1 polymer ?
#
loop_
_entity_poly.entity_id
_entity_poly.type
_entity_poly.pdbx_seq_one_letter_code
_entity_poly.pdbx_strand_id
1 'polypeptide(L)'
;MHGRWLENAARRGVARATIDDIVRRHDIGPADFAVLDGLDEITDPLGASFFVLPADIGPVDARRAVLMTYVLDAGTGYGATSPVNDVEETPYSAAEVQRILERQAVNDWTYARLVPLVHRAGGRMVTTPHGTLMGLGGNRLLGLFAQRGGTTYGDLFLLNIRGLDDPVAELREVVVSGRSRHQRKDSTTYAGRLALGRLLHHEERHSQQWGDAGPIRFVVSYAWERVRRRNDTEEDAGLGDGGYR
;
A
#
# COMPACT_ATOMS: atom_id res chain seq x y z
N MET A 1 -14.70 -11.15 9.51
CA MET A 1 -13.81 -11.46 8.35
C MET A 1 -13.28 -12.92 8.20
N HIS A 2 -12.71 -13.59 9.23
CA HIS A 2 -11.91 -14.85 9.10
C HIS A 2 -12.39 -15.95 8.13
N GLY A 3 -13.69 -16.24 8.00
CA GLY A 3 -14.18 -17.24 7.02
C GLY A 3 -13.79 -16.90 5.58
N ARG A 4 -13.88 -15.62 5.22
CA ARG A 4 -13.53 -15.09 3.89
C ARG A 4 -12.04 -15.19 3.57
N TRP A 5 -11.17 -15.24 4.59
CA TRP A 5 -9.75 -15.52 4.40
C TRP A 5 -9.53 -16.96 3.91
N LEU A 6 -10.22 -17.93 4.51
CA LEU A 6 -10.14 -19.34 4.09
C LEU A 6 -10.73 -19.55 2.69
N GLU A 7 -11.82 -18.83 2.36
CA GLU A 7 -12.41 -18.80 1.03
C GLU A 7 -11.45 -18.19 -0.02
N ASN A 8 -10.80 -17.06 0.31
CA ASN A 8 -9.78 -16.43 -0.53
C ASN A 8 -8.55 -17.33 -0.74
N ALA A 9 -8.07 -17.98 0.32
CA ALA A 9 -6.98 -18.95 0.27
C ALA A 9 -7.33 -20.13 -0.66
N ALA A 10 -8.52 -20.72 -0.53
CA ALA A 10 -9.00 -21.78 -1.40
C ALA A 10 -9.15 -21.30 -2.87
N ARG A 11 -9.73 -20.10 -3.09
CA ARG A 11 -9.90 -19.45 -4.40
C ARG A 11 -8.56 -19.20 -5.11
N ARG A 12 -7.50 -18.87 -4.37
CA ARG A 12 -6.12 -18.68 -4.89
C ARG A 12 -5.27 -19.95 -4.89
N GLY A 13 -5.82 -21.11 -4.50
CA GLY A 13 -5.10 -22.39 -4.48
C GLY A 13 -4.03 -22.51 -3.38
N VAL A 14 -4.09 -21.68 -2.34
CA VAL A 14 -3.14 -21.70 -1.22
C VAL A 14 -3.30 -23.00 -0.43
N ALA A 15 -2.21 -23.75 -0.29
CA ALA A 15 -2.22 -25.02 0.43
C ALA A 15 -2.59 -24.83 1.91
N ARG A 16 -3.41 -25.74 2.46
CA ARG A 16 -3.83 -25.69 3.88
C ARG A 16 -2.63 -25.61 4.84
N ALA A 17 -1.54 -26.32 4.54
CA ALA A 17 -0.30 -26.28 5.33
C ALA A 17 0.32 -24.88 5.43
N THR A 18 0.14 -24.02 4.41
CA THR A 18 0.57 -22.61 4.45
C THR A 18 -0.28 -21.80 5.43
N ILE A 19 -1.59 -22.04 5.46
CA ILE A 19 -2.50 -21.41 6.42
C ILE A 19 -2.20 -21.89 7.85
N ASP A 20 -2.07 -23.21 8.04
CA ASP A 20 -1.69 -23.81 9.32
C ASP A 20 -0.35 -23.22 9.84
N ASP A 21 0.63 -22.96 8.96
CA ASP A 21 1.91 -22.37 9.32
C ASP A 21 1.83 -20.86 9.62
N ILE A 22 0.96 -20.10 8.94
CA ILE A 22 0.69 -18.68 9.26
C ILE A 22 0.06 -18.57 10.64
N VAL A 23 -1.00 -19.35 10.92
CA VAL A 23 -1.66 -19.40 12.23
C VAL A 23 -0.65 -19.75 13.33
N ARG A 24 0.12 -20.82 13.13
CA ARG A 24 1.07 -21.36 14.12
C ARG A 24 2.27 -20.45 14.41
N ARG A 25 2.74 -19.64 13.45
CA ARG A 25 3.90 -18.74 13.66
C ARG A 25 3.50 -17.38 14.20
N HIS A 26 2.36 -16.86 13.78
CA HIS A 26 1.97 -15.45 13.99
C HIS A 26 0.79 -15.25 14.94
N ASP A 27 0.27 -16.35 15.50
CA ASP A 27 -0.91 -16.40 16.37
C ASP A 27 -2.14 -15.71 15.76
N ILE A 28 -2.30 -15.83 14.43
CA ILE A 28 -3.40 -15.23 13.69
C ILE A 28 -4.61 -16.15 13.75
N GLY A 29 -5.65 -15.73 14.47
CA GLY A 29 -6.93 -16.40 14.58
C GLY A 29 -8.11 -15.50 14.16
N PRO A 30 -9.35 -15.86 14.55
CA PRO A 30 -10.54 -15.12 14.15
C PRO A 30 -10.65 -13.71 14.71
N ALA A 31 -10.15 -13.48 15.93
CA ALA A 31 -10.23 -12.20 16.63
C ALA A 31 -9.38 -11.10 15.95
N ASP A 32 -8.30 -11.48 15.30
CA ASP A 32 -7.31 -10.57 14.71
C ASP A 32 -7.87 -9.77 13.55
N PHE A 33 -8.81 -10.35 12.81
CA PHE A 33 -9.49 -9.67 11.72
C PHE A 33 -10.59 -8.70 12.21
N ALA A 34 -10.91 -8.64 13.51
CA ALA A 34 -11.94 -7.73 14.03
C ALA A 34 -11.63 -6.25 13.75
N VAL A 35 -10.35 -5.91 13.55
CA VAL A 35 -9.90 -4.58 13.12
C VAL A 35 -10.39 -4.16 11.72
N LEU A 36 -10.87 -5.11 10.92
CA LEU A 36 -11.46 -4.89 9.59
C LEU A 36 -13.00 -4.93 9.61
N ASP A 37 -13.61 -5.47 10.66
CA ASP A 37 -15.06 -5.63 10.72
C ASP A 37 -15.72 -4.25 10.93
N GLY A 38 -16.51 -3.80 9.95
CA GLY A 38 -17.16 -2.48 9.94
C GLY A 38 -16.37 -1.36 9.25
N LEU A 39 -15.16 -1.64 8.72
CA LEU A 39 -14.47 -0.71 7.82
C LEU A 39 -15.12 -0.68 6.43
N ASP A 40 -15.08 0.47 5.77
CA ASP A 40 -15.58 0.61 4.40
C ASP A 40 -14.63 -0.10 3.41
N GLU A 41 -15.15 -1.10 2.72
CA GLU A 41 -14.40 -1.96 1.82
C GLU A 41 -14.53 -1.50 0.36
N ILE A 42 -13.41 -1.56 -0.35
CA ILE A 42 -13.30 -1.31 -1.78
C ILE A 42 -12.58 -2.49 -2.42
N THR A 43 -13.24 -3.16 -3.35
CA THR A 43 -12.68 -4.29 -4.08
C THR A 43 -12.18 -3.83 -5.45
N ASP A 44 -11.00 -4.29 -5.86
CA ASP A 44 -10.45 -4.01 -7.19
C ASP A 44 -10.99 -4.98 -8.28
N PRO A 45 -10.70 -4.74 -9.58
CA PRO A 45 -11.13 -5.63 -10.66
C PRO A 45 -10.60 -7.08 -10.61
N LEU A 46 -9.61 -7.38 -9.75
CA LEU A 46 -9.07 -8.74 -9.55
C LEU A 46 -9.65 -9.42 -8.31
N GLY A 47 -10.48 -8.72 -7.53
CA GLY A 47 -11.13 -9.26 -6.34
C GLY A 47 -10.24 -9.23 -5.09
N ALA A 48 -9.32 -8.26 -4.99
CA ALA A 48 -8.51 -7.96 -3.81
C ALA A 48 -9.09 -6.78 -3.01
N SER A 49 -8.81 -6.73 -1.70
CA SER A 49 -9.50 -5.91 -0.71
C SER A 49 -8.69 -4.66 -0.32
N PHE A 50 -9.35 -3.51 -0.26
CA PHE A 50 -8.80 -2.25 0.27
C PHE A 50 -9.78 -1.69 1.30
N PHE A 51 -9.32 -1.39 2.52
CA PHE A 51 -10.19 -0.89 3.60
C PHE A 51 -9.88 0.57 3.92
N VAL A 52 -10.88 1.44 3.85
CA VAL A 52 -10.75 2.86 4.21
C VAL A 52 -10.50 2.98 5.71
N LEU A 53 -9.43 3.69 6.09
CA LEU A 53 -9.15 3.96 7.49
C LEU A 53 -10.07 5.07 8.02
N PRO A 54 -10.75 4.85 9.18
CA PRO A 54 -11.53 5.89 9.83
C PRO A 54 -10.61 6.97 10.40
N ALA A 55 -11.10 8.22 10.44
CA ALA A 55 -10.27 9.39 10.67
C ALA A 55 -9.57 9.41 12.05
N ASP A 56 -10.14 8.69 13.02
CA ASP A 56 -9.77 8.56 14.43
C ASP A 56 -9.03 7.25 14.76
N ILE A 57 -8.69 6.41 13.77
CA ILE A 57 -8.03 5.12 13.99
C ILE A 57 -6.73 5.24 14.81
N GLY A 58 -6.54 4.31 15.75
CA GLY A 58 -5.30 4.18 16.51
C GLY A 58 -4.13 3.71 15.63
N PRO A 59 -2.87 4.06 15.95
CA PRO A 59 -1.72 3.65 15.15
C PRO A 59 -1.52 2.12 15.18
N VAL A 60 -1.84 1.47 16.30
CA VAL A 60 -1.81 0.00 16.43
C VAL A 60 -2.83 -0.65 15.51
N ASP A 61 -4.06 -0.11 15.50
CA ASP A 61 -5.17 -0.65 14.71
C ASP A 61 -4.95 -0.40 13.21
N ALA A 62 -4.40 0.76 12.82
CA ALA A 62 -4.00 1.01 11.44
C ALA A 62 -2.94 0.01 10.96
N ARG A 63 -1.92 -0.28 11.79
CA ARG A 63 -0.88 -1.27 11.49
C ARG A 63 -1.45 -2.69 11.41
N ARG A 64 -2.36 -3.05 12.32
CA ARG A 64 -3.09 -4.34 12.31
C ARG A 64 -3.97 -4.46 11.07
N ALA A 65 -4.78 -3.46 10.73
CA ALA A 65 -5.64 -3.46 9.55
C ALA A 65 -4.86 -3.69 8.25
N VAL A 66 -3.70 -3.04 8.11
CA VAL A 66 -2.80 -3.24 6.96
C VAL A 66 -2.31 -4.68 6.85
N LEU A 67 -1.82 -5.26 7.96
CA LEU A 67 -1.40 -6.67 7.98
C LEU A 67 -2.56 -7.61 7.66
N MET A 68 -3.71 -7.41 8.31
CA MET A 68 -4.88 -8.28 8.15
C MET A 68 -5.51 -8.16 6.76
N THR A 69 -5.32 -7.05 6.05
CA THR A 69 -5.72 -6.90 4.64
C THR A 69 -4.92 -7.85 3.74
N TYR A 70 -3.58 -7.79 3.83
CA TYR A 70 -2.70 -8.73 3.12
C TYR A 70 -3.03 -10.20 3.44
N VAL A 71 -3.25 -10.50 4.72
CA VAL A 71 -3.60 -11.86 5.16
C VAL A 71 -4.92 -12.29 4.54
N LEU A 72 -5.98 -11.46 4.66
CA LEU A 72 -7.34 -11.72 4.19
C LEU A 72 -7.41 -12.01 2.69
N ASP A 73 -6.65 -11.28 1.86
CA ASP A 73 -6.64 -11.49 0.41
C ASP A 73 -5.96 -12.79 -0.02
N ALA A 74 -5.13 -13.39 0.84
CA ALA A 74 -4.37 -14.61 0.57
C ALA A 74 -3.37 -14.52 -0.61
N GLY A 75 -2.82 -13.33 -0.84
CA GLY A 75 -1.82 -13.03 -1.87
C GLY A 75 -2.12 -11.71 -2.59
N THR A 76 -1.11 -11.10 -3.22
CA THR A 76 -1.30 -9.77 -3.83
C THR A 76 -2.06 -9.88 -5.16
N GLY A 77 -1.79 -10.93 -5.94
CA GLY A 77 -2.27 -11.07 -7.32
C GLY A 77 -1.44 -10.28 -8.34
N TYR A 78 -0.30 -9.70 -7.94
CA TYR A 78 0.64 -8.97 -8.79
C TYR A 78 0.97 -9.74 -10.09
N GLY A 79 1.18 -11.05 -10.02
CA GLY A 79 1.41 -11.95 -11.15
C GLY A 79 0.33 -11.93 -12.24
N ALA A 80 -0.89 -11.51 -11.90
CA ALA A 80 -2.03 -11.35 -12.83
C ALA A 80 -2.32 -9.89 -13.23
N THR A 81 -1.65 -8.90 -12.64
CA THR A 81 -1.95 -7.47 -12.87
C THR A 81 -1.41 -6.91 -14.19
N SER A 82 -0.46 -7.58 -14.82
CA SER A 82 0.17 -7.18 -16.08
C SER A 82 0.75 -8.39 -16.82
N PRO A 83 0.71 -8.45 -18.16
CA PRO A 83 1.45 -9.45 -18.94
C PRO A 83 2.98 -9.20 -18.92
N VAL A 84 3.43 -8.07 -18.38
CA VAL A 84 4.84 -7.74 -18.13
C VAL A 84 4.98 -7.28 -16.68
N ASN A 85 5.61 -8.11 -15.86
CA ASN A 85 6.00 -7.78 -14.49
C ASN A 85 7.53 -7.80 -14.41
N ASP A 86 8.11 -6.79 -13.78
CA ASP A 86 9.55 -6.55 -13.66
C ASP A 86 10.22 -7.46 -12.61
N VAL A 87 9.40 -8.06 -11.71
CA VAL A 87 9.81 -8.89 -10.58
C VAL A 87 8.85 -10.09 -10.47
N GLU A 88 9.29 -11.18 -9.85
CA GLU A 88 8.42 -12.32 -9.49
C GLU A 88 7.51 -11.97 -8.28
N GLU A 89 6.28 -12.48 -8.23
CA GLU A 89 5.40 -12.27 -7.06
C GLU A 89 5.88 -13.09 -5.86
N THR A 90 6.17 -12.43 -4.74
CA THR A 90 6.56 -13.11 -3.50
C THR A 90 5.44 -14.03 -3.00
N PRO A 91 5.67 -15.36 -2.86
CA PRO A 91 4.60 -16.29 -2.55
C PRO A 91 3.94 -16.04 -1.20
N TYR A 92 2.59 -16.05 -1.19
CA TYR A 92 1.79 -15.93 0.03
C TYR A 92 2.17 -17.03 1.03
N SER A 93 2.73 -16.62 2.17
CA SER A 93 3.39 -17.55 3.09
C SER A 93 3.60 -16.95 4.48
N ALA A 94 3.86 -17.81 5.47
CA ALA A 94 4.26 -17.38 6.82
C ALA A 94 5.60 -16.61 6.83
N ALA A 95 6.46 -16.79 5.83
CA ALA A 95 7.69 -16.02 5.69
C ALA A 95 7.40 -14.59 5.19
N GLU A 96 6.44 -14.44 4.28
CA GLU A 96 6.03 -13.12 3.77
C GLU A 96 5.24 -12.32 4.83
N VAL A 97 4.39 -12.98 5.63
CA VAL A 97 3.75 -12.37 6.81
C VAL A 97 4.80 -11.88 7.83
N GLN A 98 5.88 -12.65 8.06
CA GLN A 98 7.00 -12.23 8.90
C GLN A 98 7.71 -11.00 8.33
N ARG A 99 8.01 -11.00 7.03
CA ARG A 99 8.67 -9.87 6.35
C ARG A 99 7.85 -8.57 6.44
N ILE A 100 6.53 -8.67 6.29
CA ILE A 100 5.62 -7.52 6.47
C ILE A 100 5.64 -7.05 7.93
N LEU A 101 5.58 -7.94 8.92
CA LEU A 101 5.68 -7.59 10.35
C LEU A 101 7.01 -6.89 10.69
N GLU A 102 8.13 -7.37 10.14
CA GLU A 102 9.46 -6.78 10.33
C GLU A 102 9.55 -5.38 9.69
N ARG A 103 9.08 -5.24 8.43
CA ARG A 103 9.00 -3.94 7.75
C ARG A 103 8.12 -2.96 8.52
N GLN A 104 6.95 -3.39 8.98
CA GLN A 104 6.03 -2.60 9.81
C GLN A 104 6.65 -2.17 11.15
N ALA A 105 7.52 -2.98 11.75
CA ALA A 105 8.19 -2.63 13.00
C ALA A 105 9.24 -1.53 12.80
N VAL A 106 9.99 -1.54 11.69
CA VAL A 106 10.94 -0.46 11.35
C VAL A 106 10.21 0.80 10.85
N ASN A 107 9.13 0.61 10.09
CA ASN A 107 8.27 1.68 9.58
C ASN A 107 7.15 2.12 10.56
N ASP A 108 7.23 1.76 11.86
CA ASP A 108 6.18 2.06 12.84
C ASP A 108 5.84 3.56 12.94
N TRP A 109 6.84 4.41 12.68
CA TRP A 109 6.71 5.86 12.60
C TRP A 109 5.71 6.34 11.53
N THR A 110 5.45 5.58 10.47
CA THR A 110 4.39 5.84 9.49
C THR A 110 3.02 5.81 10.18
N TYR A 111 2.73 4.75 10.94
CA TYR A 111 1.47 4.60 11.67
C TYR A 111 1.38 5.59 12.85
N ALA A 112 2.45 5.72 13.64
CA ALA A 112 2.48 6.57 14.82
C ALA A 112 2.48 8.08 14.51
N ARG A 113 2.91 8.51 13.31
CA ARG A 113 3.06 9.95 12.97
C ARG A 113 2.39 10.37 11.67
N LEU A 114 2.52 9.61 10.58
CA LEU A 114 1.98 10.03 9.28
C LEU A 114 0.47 9.82 9.18
N VAL A 115 -0.07 8.67 9.62
CA VAL A 115 -1.53 8.41 9.63
C VAL A 115 -2.31 9.55 10.32
N PRO A 116 -2.03 9.92 11.59
CA PRO A 116 -2.74 11.03 12.23
C PRO A 116 -2.41 12.40 11.64
N LEU A 117 -1.26 12.59 10.98
CA LEU A 117 -0.95 13.84 10.26
C LEU A 117 -1.81 14.00 9.00
N VAL A 118 -1.94 12.95 8.19
CA VAL A 118 -2.74 12.92 6.96
C VAL A 118 -4.22 13.14 7.30
N HIS A 119 -4.76 12.43 8.29
CA HIS A 119 -6.16 12.60 8.71
C HIS A 119 -6.46 14.01 9.24
N ARG A 120 -5.58 14.60 10.08
CA ARG A 120 -5.71 16.00 10.53
C ARG A 120 -5.57 17.03 9.40
N ALA A 121 -4.82 16.69 8.35
CA ALA A 121 -4.67 17.53 7.16
C ALA A 121 -5.85 17.40 6.17
N GLY A 122 -6.87 16.59 6.48
CA GLY A 122 -8.03 16.32 5.63
C GLY A 122 -7.85 15.19 4.62
N GLY A 123 -6.65 14.58 4.51
CA GLY A 123 -6.41 13.43 3.66
C GLY A 123 -7.03 12.14 4.22
N ARG A 124 -7.09 11.09 3.40
CA ARG A 124 -7.59 9.75 3.75
C ARG A 124 -6.67 8.67 3.20
N MET A 125 -6.77 7.48 3.75
CA MET A 125 -5.97 6.31 3.37
C MET A 125 -6.84 5.06 3.28
N VAL A 126 -6.43 4.13 2.42
CA VAL A 126 -6.85 2.74 2.43
C VAL A 126 -5.67 1.85 2.81
N THR A 127 -5.95 0.69 3.41
CA THR A 127 -5.04 -0.46 3.42
C THR A 127 -4.89 -1.02 2.00
N THR A 128 -3.80 -1.75 1.72
CA THR A 128 -3.57 -2.39 0.42
C THR A 128 -3.35 -3.91 0.54
N PRO A 129 -3.61 -4.68 -0.54
CA PRO A 129 -3.26 -6.09 -0.64
C PRO A 129 -1.75 -6.39 -0.52
N HIS A 130 -0.89 -5.37 -0.54
CA HIS A 130 0.58 -5.47 -0.44
C HIS A 130 1.09 -5.24 1.00
N GLY A 131 0.18 -5.10 1.98
CA GLY A 131 0.53 -4.83 3.37
C GLY A 131 1.08 -3.42 3.58
N THR A 132 0.68 -2.45 2.73
CA THR A 132 1.03 -1.03 2.85
C THR A 132 -0.24 -0.17 2.98
N LEU A 133 -0.06 1.14 3.11
CA LEU A 133 -1.13 2.14 2.98
C LEU A 133 -1.02 2.87 1.65
N MET A 134 -2.17 3.16 1.04
CA MET A 134 -2.29 4.12 -0.07
C MET A 134 -3.16 5.29 0.40
N GLY A 135 -2.66 6.51 0.30
CA GLY A 135 -3.36 7.71 0.76
C GLY A 135 -3.34 8.85 -0.25
N LEU A 136 -4.29 9.78 -0.09
CA LEU A 136 -4.35 10.99 -0.90
C LEU A 136 -5.05 12.14 -0.15
N GLY A 137 -4.94 13.34 -0.71
CA GLY A 137 -5.39 14.57 -0.05
C GLY A 137 -4.45 15.00 1.07
N GLY A 138 -4.76 16.14 1.69
CA GLY A 138 -3.89 16.79 2.67
C GLY A 138 -3.55 18.24 2.29
N ASN A 139 -2.82 18.91 3.18
CA ASN A 139 -2.44 20.31 3.02
C ASN A 139 -1.18 20.49 2.14
N ARG A 140 -0.88 21.74 1.76
CA ARG A 140 0.25 22.08 0.86
C ARG A 140 1.62 21.58 1.33
N LEU A 141 1.80 21.29 2.62
CA LEU A 141 3.03 20.72 3.16
C LEU A 141 3.26 19.28 2.65
N LEU A 142 2.25 18.41 2.72
CA LEU A 142 2.28 17.09 2.08
C LEU A 142 2.43 17.20 0.54
N GLY A 143 1.95 18.31 -0.03
CA GLY A 143 2.17 18.66 -1.44
C GLY A 143 3.61 19.05 -1.85
N LEU A 144 4.56 19.17 -0.91
CA LEU A 144 5.99 19.27 -1.26
C LEU A 144 6.65 17.89 -1.44
N PHE A 145 6.05 16.84 -0.88
CA PHE A 145 6.61 15.50 -0.80
C PHE A 145 6.28 14.64 -2.03
N ALA A 146 5.04 14.69 -2.52
CA ALA A 146 4.64 13.90 -3.69
C ALA A 146 5.22 14.46 -5.02
N GLN A 147 6.18 13.74 -5.62
CA GLN A 147 6.62 13.94 -7.00
C GLN A 147 5.82 13.05 -7.99
N ARG A 148 6.38 12.73 -9.17
CA ARG A 148 5.67 12.15 -10.34
C ARG A 148 4.82 10.91 -9.98
N GLY A 149 3.50 11.05 -10.03
CA GLY A 149 2.54 9.96 -9.71
C GLY A 149 2.21 9.89 -8.22
N GLY A 150 3.21 9.72 -7.37
CA GLY A 150 3.09 9.75 -5.91
C GLY A 150 4.47 9.60 -5.26
N THR A 151 4.53 9.40 -3.94
CA THR A 151 5.78 9.09 -3.23
C THR A 151 5.51 8.33 -1.94
N THR A 152 6.33 7.31 -1.66
CA THR A 152 6.22 6.44 -0.49
C THR A 152 7.07 6.90 0.70
N TYR A 153 6.53 6.76 1.92
CA TYR A 153 7.12 7.17 3.20
C TYR A 153 6.95 6.09 4.27
N GLY A 154 7.98 5.27 4.45
CA GLY A 154 7.84 4.02 5.19
C GLY A 154 6.80 3.15 4.49
N ASP A 155 5.75 2.71 5.20
CA ASP A 155 4.68 1.90 4.60
C ASP A 155 3.55 2.70 3.91
N LEU A 156 3.67 4.03 3.72
CA LEU A 156 2.60 4.87 3.17
C LEU A 156 2.95 5.48 1.81
N PHE A 157 2.27 5.03 0.76
CA PHE A 157 2.26 5.66 -0.56
C PHE A 157 1.27 6.84 -0.59
N LEU A 158 1.75 8.05 -0.91
CA LEU A 158 0.91 9.23 -1.11
C LEU A 158 0.78 9.57 -2.61
N LEU A 159 -0.42 9.40 -3.16
CA LEU A 159 -0.77 9.80 -4.52
C LEU A 159 -0.68 11.33 -4.70
N ASN A 160 -0.19 11.77 -5.85
CA ASN A 160 -0.02 13.19 -6.16
C ASN A 160 -1.32 13.85 -6.67
N ILE A 161 -2.39 13.78 -5.86
CA ILE A 161 -3.72 14.32 -6.16
C ILE A 161 -4.18 15.20 -4.98
N ARG A 162 -4.67 16.41 -5.29
CA ARG A 162 -4.80 17.53 -4.34
C ARG A 162 -6.09 18.32 -4.58
N GLY A 163 -6.56 19.05 -3.56
CA GLY A 163 -7.70 19.97 -3.72
C GLY A 163 -9.01 19.26 -4.09
N LEU A 164 -9.23 18.07 -3.52
CA LEU A 164 -10.45 17.28 -3.66
C LEU A 164 -11.40 17.57 -2.50
N ASP A 165 -12.69 17.63 -2.78
CA ASP A 165 -13.73 17.76 -1.75
C ASP A 165 -14.01 16.41 -1.04
N ASP A 166 -13.90 15.29 -1.77
CA ASP A 166 -14.02 13.93 -1.21
C ASP A 166 -12.78 13.06 -1.55
N PRO A 167 -11.82 12.93 -0.62
CA PRO A 167 -10.69 12.02 -0.74
C PRO A 167 -11.04 10.53 -0.80
N VAL A 168 -12.17 10.09 -0.24
CA VAL A 168 -12.57 8.67 -0.22
C VAL A 168 -13.17 8.27 -1.56
N ALA A 169 -13.97 9.14 -2.18
CA ALA A 169 -14.45 8.93 -3.55
C ALA A 169 -13.31 8.78 -4.55
N GLU A 170 -12.26 9.62 -4.47
CA GLU A 170 -11.09 9.49 -5.35
C GLU A 170 -10.28 8.20 -5.06
N LEU A 171 -10.13 7.77 -3.80
CA LEU A 171 -9.53 6.47 -3.46
C LEU A 171 -10.34 5.30 -4.04
N ARG A 172 -11.67 5.39 -3.97
CA ARG A 172 -12.59 4.40 -4.54
C ARG A 172 -12.43 4.31 -6.06
N GLU A 173 -12.32 5.45 -6.74
CA GLU A 173 -12.06 5.51 -8.17
C GLU A 173 -10.69 4.93 -8.57
N VAL A 174 -9.63 5.15 -7.78
CA VAL A 174 -8.32 4.52 -8.00
C VAL A 174 -8.46 2.99 -7.93
N VAL A 175 -9.00 2.45 -6.83
CA VAL A 175 -9.12 1.00 -6.60
C VAL A 175 -10.04 0.34 -7.63
N VAL A 176 -11.26 0.86 -7.83
CA VAL A 176 -12.25 0.28 -8.75
C VAL A 176 -11.79 0.34 -10.21
N SER A 177 -10.98 1.34 -10.59
CA SER A 177 -10.38 1.36 -11.93
C SER A 177 -9.29 0.30 -12.12
N GLY A 178 -8.66 -0.18 -11.04
CA GLY A 178 -7.50 -1.09 -11.08
C GLY A 178 -6.24 -0.45 -11.67
N ARG A 179 -6.12 0.88 -11.67
CA ARG A 179 -5.09 1.64 -12.42
C ARG A 179 -4.50 2.79 -11.61
N SER A 180 -3.33 3.27 -12.03
CA SER A 180 -2.83 4.57 -11.57
C SER A 180 -3.82 5.68 -11.93
N ARG A 181 -3.88 6.75 -11.14
CA ARG A 181 -4.74 7.91 -11.39
C ARG A 181 -3.92 9.20 -11.23
N HIS A 182 -4.13 10.16 -12.11
CA HIS A 182 -3.29 11.35 -12.25
C HIS A 182 -4.15 12.62 -12.30
N GLN A 183 -3.62 13.72 -11.78
CA GLN A 183 -4.31 15.01 -11.76
C GLN A 183 -3.86 15.93 -12.91
N ARG A 184 -4.82 16.62 -13.54
CA ARG A 184 -4.61 17.66 -14.56
C ARG A 184 -4.39 19.04 -13.93
N LYS A 185 -4.00 20.03 -14.74
CA LYS A 185 -3.81 21.43 -14.31
C LYS A 185 -5.12 22.14 -13.91
N ASP A 186 -6.26 21.61 -14.33
CA ASP A 186 -7.62 22.03 -13.96
C ASP A 186 -8.16 21.30 -12.72
N SER A 187 -7.29 20.58 -11.99
CA SER A 187 -7.58 19.73 -10.84
C SER A 187 -8.40 18.46 -11.13
N THR A 188 -8.92 18.24 -12.35
CA THR A 188 -9.62 16.99 -12.68
C THR A 188 -8.67 15.79 -12.71
N THR A 189 -9.20 14.60 -12.44
CA THR A 189 -8.42 13.35 -12.33
C THR A 189 -8.74 12.38 -13.47
N TYR A 190 -7.77 11.56 -13.87
CA TYR A 190 -7.93 10.59 -14.94
C TYR A 190 -7.09 9.32 -14.72
N ALA A 191 -7.61 8.18 -15.16
CA ALA A 191 -6.89 6.90 -15.11
C ALA A 191 -5.70 6.89 -16.08
N GLY A 192 -4.56 6.38 -15.60
CA GLY A 192 -3.30 6.30 -16.32
C GLY A 192 -3.10 4.99 -17.09
N ARG A 193 -1.84 4.74 -17.47
CA ARG A 193 -1.44 3.53 -18.22
C ARG A 193 -1.04 2.35 -17.34
N LEU A 194 -0.50 2.62 -16.15
CA LEU A 194 0.00 1.63 -15.20
C LEU A 194 -1.14 0.91 -14.47
N ALA A 195 -1.03 -0.40 -14.28
CA ALA A 195 -1.94 -1.18 -13.45
C ALA A 195 -1.68 -0.91 -11.95
N LEU A 196 -2.73 -0.84 -11.13
CA LEU A 196 -2.62 -0.47 -9.72
C LEU A 196 -1.76 -1.47 -8.94
N GLY A 197 -1.90 -2.78 -9.17
CA GLY A 197 -1.06 -3.78 -8.50
C GLY A 197 0.43 -3.73 -8.89
N ARG A 198 0.78 -3.34 -10.13
CA ARG A 198 2.18 -3.08 -10.53
C ARG A 198 2.73 -1.84 -9.82
N LEU A 199 1.93 -0.77 -9.71
CA LEU A 199 2.28 0.41 -8.92
C LEU A 199 2.45 0.07 -7.43
N LEU A 200 1.50 -0.65 -6.82
CA LEU A 200 1.58 -0.98 -5.39
C LEU A 200 2.70 -1.97 -5.06
N HIS A 201 3.09 -2.85 -5.98
CA HIS A 201 4.31 -3.65 -5.84
C HIS A 201 5.58 -2.78 -5.88
N HIS A 202 5.68 -1.84 -6.83
CA HIS A 202 6.78 -0.87 -6.90
C HIS A 202 6.91 -0.03 -5.62
N GLU A 203 5.80 0.51 -5.13
CA GLU A 203 5.76 1.30 -3.90
C GLU A 203 6.01 0.43 -2.64
N GLU A 204 5.61 -0.85 -2.63
CA GLU A 204 6.00 -1.78 -1.56
C GLU A 204 7.52 -2.01 -1.53
N ARG A 205 8.19 -2.12 -2.68
CA ARG A 205 9.66 -2.20 -2.75
C ARG A 205 10.31 -0.92 -2.20
N HIS A 206 9.74 0.26 -2.45
CA HIS A 206 10.18 1.49 -1.78
C HIS A 206 9.93 1.45 -0.25
N SER A 207 8.83 0.85 0.21
CA SER A 207 8.59 0.62 1.65
C SER A 207 9.65 -0.29 2.29
N GLN A 208 10.16 -1.29 1.57
CA GLN A 208 11.29 -2.12 2.00
C GLN A 208 12.57 -1.29 2.13
N GLN A 209 12.90 -0.53 1.08
CA GLN A 209 14.07 0.35 1.05
C GLN A 209 14.08 1.37 2.20
N TRP A 210 12.91 1.86 2.63
CA TRP A 210 12.77 2.71 3.83
C TRP A 210 13.14 1.98 5.13
N GLY A 211 12.78 0.70 5.25
CA GLY A 211 13.15 -0.14 6.38
C GLY A 211 14.67 -0.31 6.47
N ASP A 212 15.29 -0.79 5.39
CA ASP A 212 16.74 -1.02 5.32
C ASP A 212 17.56 0.27 5.51
N ALA A 213 17.02 1.41 5.05
CA ALA A 213 17.64 2.73 5.15
C ALA A 213 17.54 3.36 6.55
N GLY A 214 16.49 3.02 7.31
CA GLY A 214 16.12 3.63 8.58
C GLY A 214 15.69 5.11 8.50
N PRO A 215 14.94 5.62 9.49
CA PRO A 215 14.34 6.96 9.44
C PRO A 215 15.36 8.11 9.48
N ILE A 216 16.66 7.86 9.75
CA ILE A 216 17.71 8.89 9.65
C ILE A 216 17.98 9.27 8.19
N ARG A 217 17.76 8.36 7.24
CA ARG A 217 17.84 8.67 5.80
C ARG A 217 16.66 9.50 5.28
N PHE A 218 15.63 9.77 6.08
CA PHE A 218 14.48 10.63 5.73
C PHE A 218 14.88 12.05 5.29
N VAL A 219 15.99 12.57 5.81
CA VAL A 219 16.58 13.85 5.37
C VAL A 219 17.56 13.67 4.20
N VAL A 220 18.18 12.49 4.08
CA VAL A 220 19.24 12.20 3.12
C VAL A 220 18.67 11.88 1.73
N SER A 221 17.61 11.06 1.61
CA SER A 221 16.95 10.77 0.32
C SER A 221 16.41 12.05 -0.32
N TYR A 222 15.74 12.88 0.48
CA TYR A 222 15.21 14.19 0.09
C TYR A 222 16.30 15.20 -0.34
N ALA A 223 17.55 14.99 0.07
CA ALA A 223 18.72 15.72 -0.44
C ALA A 223 19.36 15.03 -1.67
N TRP A 224 19.24 13.71 -1.81
CA TRP A 224 19.88 12.89 -2.84
C TRP A 224 19.23 13.04 -4.22
N GLU A 225 17.88 13.06 -4.26
CA GLU A 225 17.08 13.38 -5.45
C GLU A 225 17.53 14.70 -6.09
N ARG A 226 17.90 15.67 -5.23
CA ARG A 226 18.33 17.02 -5.63
C ARG A 226 19.74 17.09 -6.19
N VAL A 227 20.54 16.03 -6.05
CA VAL A 227 21.99 16.03 -6.33
C VAL A 227 22.39 15.13 -7.50
N ARG A 228 21.81 13.93 -7.70
CA ARG A 228 22.49 12.88 -8.50
C ARG A 228 22.03 12.58 -9.93
N ARG A 229 20.82 12.91 -10.37
CA ARG A 229 20.34 12.66 -11.77
C ARG A 229 20.71 11.26 -12.30
N ARG A 230 20.38 10.21 -11.55
CA ARG A 230 20.59 8.80 -11.89
C ARG A 230 19.35 7.96 -11.54
N ASN A 231 19.14 6.88 -12.27
CA ASN A 231 17.91 6.08 -12.26
C ASN A 231 17.98 4.84 -11.36
N ASP A 232 19.17 4.51 -10.84
CA ASP A 232 19.51 3.25 -10.19
C ASP A 232 18.41 2.72 -9.22
N THR A 233 17.78 3.61 -8.42
CA THR A 233 16.70 3.28 -7.47
C THR A 233 15.31 3.02 -8.09
N GLU A 234 14.97 3.67 -9.22
CA GLU A 234 13.69 3.46 -9.94
C GLU A 234 13.72 2.13 -10.70
N GLU A 235 14.90 1.72 -11.17
CA GLU A 235 15.15 0.44 -11.83
C GLU A 235 15.08 -0.73 -10.82
N ASP A 236 15.77 -0.64 -9.68
CA ASP A 236 15.68 -1.63 -8.59
C ASP A 236 14.26 -1.79 -8.01
N ALA A 237 13.43 -0.75 -8.09
CA ALA A 237 12.03 -0.78 -7.65
C ALA A 237 11.06 -1.33 -8.71
N GLY A 238 11.51 -1.63 -9.94
CA GLY A 238 10.70 -2.33 -10.94
C GLY A 238 9.77 -1.44 -11.77
N LEU A 239 10.25 -0.29 -12.26
CA LEU A 239 9.63 0.46 -13.37
C LEU A 239 10.66 0.80 -14.46
N GLY A 240 11.43 -0.20 -14.92
CA GLY A 240 12.51 -0.03 -15.90
C GLY A 240 12.06 0.43 -17.30
N ASP A 241 10.75 0.35 -17.60
CA ASP A 241 10.12 0.94 -18.79
C ASP A 241 9.92 2.47 -18.68
N GLY A 242 10.13 3.04 -17.49
CA GLY A 242 9.81 4.43 -17.17
C GLY A 242 8.30 4.68 -17.08
N GLY A 243 7.55 3.73 -16.50
CA GLY A 243 6.07 3.63 -16.48
C GLY A 243 5.26 4.81 -15.92
N TYR A 244 5.90 5.94 -15.56
CA TYR A 244 5.27 7.22 -15.25
C TYR A 244 5.11 8.16 -16.48
N ARG A 245 5.30 7.65 -17.70
CA ARG A 245 5.21 8.39 -18.99
C ARG A 245 3.83 8.37 -19.65
#